data_AF-A0A3M8RDF1-F1
#
_entry.id   AF-A0A3M8RDF1-F1
#
_cell.length_a   1.000
_cell.length_b   1.000
_cell.length_c   1.000
_cell.angle_alpha   90.00
_cell.angle_beta   90.00
_cell.angle_gamma   90.00
#
_symmetry.space_group_name_H-M   'P 1'
#
loop_
_entity.id
_entity.type
_entity.pdbx_description
1 polymer ?
#
loop_
_entity_poly.entity_id
_entity_poly.type
_entity_poly.pdbx_seq_one_letter_code
_entity_poly.pdbx_strand_id
1 'polypeptide(L)'
;MTASRHRLKEMTYMKVSHSYQKEYIDLEAMRLAIPQVRGVVLLNRDGLAMAVSGVTEEGGDLLATTAAGAWFLLQRTLAAASGMGNEEVLVSGGDHALLVLPFRAFLLCAHIHPDTHGIRDAVRRYRWGEG
;
A
#
# COMPACT_ATOMS: atom_id res chain seq x y z
N MET A 1 -9.28 -11.28 26.33
CA MET A 1 -8.59 -11.57 25.03
C MET A 1 -8.58 -10.30 24.18
N THR A 2 -7.76 -9.30 24.52
CA THR A 2 -7.81 -7.96 23.90
C THR A 2 -6.40 -7.37 23.75
N ALA A 3 -5.45 -8.19 23.30
CA ALA A 3 -4.04 -7.80 23.20
C ALA A 3 -3.61 -7.24 21.83
N SER A 4 -4.49 -7.24 20.82
CA SER A 4 -4.07 -6.96 19.43
C SER A 4 -4.30 -5.52 18.95
N ARG A 5 -4.98 -4.66 19.73
CA ARG A 5 -5.36 -3.30 19.26
C ARG A 5 -4.34 -2.19 19.57
N HIS A 6 -3.25 -2.48 20.29
CA HIS A 6 -2.33 -1.45 20.80
C HIS A 6 -0.96 -1.37 20.10
N ARG A 7 -0.68 -2.17 19.06
CA ARG A 7 0.68 -2.33 18.52
C ARG A 7 0.98 -1.70 17.16
N LEU A 8 0.03 -1.00 16.53
CA LEU A 8 0.28 -0.25 15.29
C LEU A 8 0.45 1.25 15.56
N LYS A 9 1.19 1.62 16.61
CA LYS A 9 1.71 2.99 16.74
C LYS A 9 2.86 3.13 15.75
N GLU A 10 2.65 3.93 14.71
CA GLU A 10 3.66 4.50 13.78
C GLU A 10 4.91 3.62 13.58
N MET A 11 4.73 2.44 13.00
CA MET A 11 5.86 1.62 12.55
C MET A 11 6.25 2.03 11.13
N THR A 12 7.21 2.94 11.05
CA THR A 12 7.78 3.44 9.79
C THR A 12 8.61 2.40 9.03
N TYR A 13 9.23 1.45 9.75
CA TYR A 13 10.17 0.50 9.18
C TYR A 13 9.68 -0.94 9.36
N MET A 14 9.78 -1.74 8.30
CA MET A 14 9.51 -3.17 8.35
C MET A 14 10.74 -3.98 7.92
N LYS A 15 11.12 -4.96 8.75
CA LYS A 15 12.18 -5.93 8.44
C LYS A 15 11.59 -7.11 7.71
N VAL A 16 12.07 -7.37 6.50
CA VAL A 16 11.68 -8.52 5.68
C VAL A 16 12.82 -9.55 5.73
N SER A 17 12.51 -10.80 6.03
CA SER A 17 13.47 -11.91 5.98
C SER A 17 13.09 -12.84 4.84
N HIS A 18 13.80 -12.76 3.72
CA HIS A 18 13.88 -13.85 2.76
C HIS A 18 15.26 -14.49 2.92
N SER A 19 15.35 -15.80 2.72
CA SER A 19 16.55 -16.63 2.82
C SER A 19 17.82 -15.83 2.45
N TYR A 20 18.62 -15.48 3.47
CA TYR A 20 19.93 -14.83 3.42
C TYR A 20 20.07 -13.31 3.10
N GLN A 21 19.01 -12.54 2.88
CA GLN A 21 19.10 -11.05 2.86
C GLN A 21 18.00 -10.40 3.71
N LYS A 22 18.42 -9.60 4.71
CA LYS A 22 17.53 -8.73 5.48
C LYS A 22 17.36 -7.43 4.72
N GLU A 23 16.20 -7.24 4.10
CA GLU A 23 15.85 -5.96 3.51
C GLU A 23 14.98 -5.16 4.48
N TYR A 24 15.32 -3.90 4.66
CA TYR A 24 14.50 -2.93 5.38
C TYR A 24 13.69 -2.13 4.37
N ILE A 25 12.38 -2.05 4.59
CA ILE A 25 11.51 -1.13 3.84
C ILE A 25 11.27 0.08 4.73
N ASP A 26 11.73 1.24 4.26
CA ASP A 26 11.52 2.54 4.90
C ASP A 26 10.29 3.21 4.27
N LEU A 27 9.13 3.12 4.93
CA LEU A 27 7.89 3.66 4.40
C LEU A 27 7.83 5.19 4.46
N GLU A 28 8.57 5.82 5.37
CA GLU A 28 8.61 7.28 5.46
C GLU A 28 9.41 7.86 4.30
N ALA A 29 10.54 7.23 3.94
CA ALA A 29 11.25 7.58 2.72
C ALA A 29 10.35 7.44 1.47
N MET A 30 9.57 6.36 1.36
CA MET A 30 8.62 6.20 0.24
C MET A 30 7.58 7.31 0.20
N ARG A 31 7.01 7.65 1.37
CA ARG A 31 6.02 8.71 1.50
C ARG A 31 6.58 10.07 1.08
N LEU A 32 7.77 10.39 1.59
CA LEU A 32 8.42 11.68 1.37
C LEU A 32 8.94 11.84 -0.06
N ALA A 33 9.28 10.74 -0.74
CA ALA A 33 9.72 10.76 -2.13
C ALA A 33 8.62 11.17 -3.13
N ILE A 34 7.34 11.03 -2.75
CA ILE A 34 6.21 11.37 -3.61
C ILE A 34 5.35 12.40 -2.89
N PRO A 35 5.48 13.70 -3.19
CA PRO A 35 4.82 14.79 -2.46
C PRO A 35 3.29 14.65 -2.33
N GLN A 36 2.67 13.93 -3.25
CA GLN A 36 1.22 13.75 -3.31
C GLN A 36 0.72 12.56 -2.48
N VAL A 37 1.63 11.77 -1.89
CA VAL A 37 1.33 10.68 -0.97
C VAL A 37 1.26 11.23 0.45
N ARG A 38 0.05 11.17 1.04
CA ARG A 38 -0.23 11.61 2.40
C ARG A 38 0.16 10.55 3.42
N GLY A 39 -0.07 9.29 3.08
CA GLY A 39 0.29 8.15 3.90
C GLY A 39 0.49 6.87 3.08
N VAL A 40 1.17 5.91 3.66
CA VAL A 40 1.41 4.59 3.06
C VAL A 40 1.20 3.50 4.08
N VAL A 41 0.56 2.43 3.63
CA VAL A 41 0.29 1.22 4.40
C VAL A 41 0.87 0.05 3.62
N LEU A 42 1.72 -0.73 4.27
CA LEU A 42 2.24 -1.98 3.73
C LEU A 42 1.38 -3.13 4.25
N LEU A 43 0.83 -3.94 3.37
CA LEU A 43 -0.05 -5.05 3.71
C LEU A 43 0.56 -6.39 3.31
N ASN A 44 0.25 -7.44 4.07
CA ASN A 44 0.58 -8.80 3.68
C ASN A 44 -0.40 -9.34 2.61
N ARG A 45 -0.22 -10.60 2.21
CA ARG A 45 -1.06 -11.26 1.20
C ARG A 45 -2.50 -11.55 1.66
N ASP A 46 -2.77 -11.39 2.95
CA ASP A 46 -4.11 -11.51 3.51
C ASP A 46 -4.81 -10.14 3.62
N GLY A 47 -4.15 -9.08 3.15
CA GLY A 47 -4.65 -7.71 3.25
C GLY A 47 -4.52 -7.10 4.64
N LEU A 48 -3.74 -7.70 5.55
CA LEU A 48 -3.51 -7.16 6.89
C LEU A 48 -2.37 -6.14 6.86
N ALA A 49 -2.61 -4.97 7.48
CA ALA A 49 -1.59 -3.93 7.64
C ALA A 49 -0.42 -4.43 8.52
N MET A 50 0.78 -4.35 7.97
CA MET A 50 2.04 -4.75 8.59
C MET A 50 2.84 -3.55 9.10
N ALA A 51 2.78 -2.42 8.39
CA ALA A 51 3.49 -1.19 8.70
C ALA A 51 2.78 0.02 8.07
N VAL A 52 2.93 1.21 8.66
CA VAL A 52 2.19 2.42 8.28
C VAL A 52 3.08 3.65 8.48
N SER A 53 3.02 4.62 7.56
CA SER A 53 3.62 5.95 7.71
C SER A 53 2.68 7.05 7.21
N GLY A 54 2.55 8.15 7.96
CA GLY A 54 1.82 9.36 7.55
C GLY A 54 0.29 9.27 7.52
N VAL A 55 -0.31 8.15 7.92
CA VAL A 55 -1.76 8.03 8.05
C VAL A 55 -2.20 8.71 9.34
N THR A 56 -2.61 9.98 9.24
CA THR A 56 -2.94 10.84 10.39
C THR A 56 -4.42 10.80 10.78
N GLU A 57 -5.29 10.23 9.96
CA GLU A 57 -6.73 10.12 10.22
C GLU A 57 -7.08 8.72 10.75
N GLU A 58 -7.98 8.66 11.75
CA GLU A 58 -8.53 7.41 12.25
C GLU A 58 -9.15 6.60 11.09
N GLY A 59 -8.64 5.38 10.87
CA GLY A 59 -9.21 4.43 9.90
C GLY A 59 -8.52 4.35 8.54
N GLY A 60 -7.41 5.06 8.30
CA GLY A 60 -6.67 4.88 7.04
C GLY A 60 -6.06 3.47 6.85
N ASP A 61 -5.81 2.74 7.93
CA ASP A 61 -5.46 1.32 7.92
C ASP A 61 -6.64 0.41 7.53
N LEU A 62 -7.84 0.73 8.03
CA LEU A 62 -9.08 0.06 7.64
C LEU A 62 -9.38 0.29 6.16
N LEU A 63 -9.28 1.54 5.70
CA LEU A 63 -9.44 1.90 4.30
C LEU A 63 -8.42 1.20 3.39
N ALA A 64 -7.15 1.12 3.82
CA ALA A 64 -6.13 0.38 3.08
C ALA A 64 -6.42 -1.13 3.02
N THR A 65 -6.92 -1.71 4.11
CA THR A 65 -7.33 -3.12 4.17
C THR A 65 -8.51 -3.37 3.23
N THR A 66 -9.50 -2.48 3.20
CA THR A 66 -10.65 -2.56 2.27
C THR A 66 -10.19 -2.44 0.81
N ALA A 67 -9.31 -1.50 0.51
CA ALA A 67 -8.77 -1.32 -0.84
C ALA A 67 -7.93 -2.54 -1.28
N ALA A 68 -7.16 -3.16 -0.37
CA ALA A 68 -6.46 -4.41 -0.64
C ALA A 68 -7.44 -5.57 -0.94
N GLY A 69 -8.55 -5.66 -0.21
CA GLY A 69 -9.63 -6.62 -0.51
C GLY A 69 -10.20 -6.44 -1.92
N ALA A 70 -10.43 -5.19 -2.35
CA ALA A 70 -10.86 -4.89 -3.72
C ALA A 70 -9.81 -5.30 -4.76
N TRP A 71 -8.52 -5.09 -4.47
CA TRP A 71 -7.41 -5.53 -5.32
C TRP A 71 -7.40 -7.05 -5.50
N PHE A 72 -7.53 -7.83 -4.41
CA PHE A 72 -7.56 -9.30 -4.49
C PHE A 72 -8.78 -9.83 -5.23
N LEU A 73 -9.95 -9.23 -5.02
CA LEU A 73 -11.15 -9.62 -5.72
C LEU A 73 -10.99 -9.39 -7.23
N LEU A 74 -10.54 -8.20 -7.62
CA LEU A 74 -10.27 -7.86 -9.01
C LEU A 74 -9.19 -8.76 -9.63
N GLN A 75 -8.11 -9.06 -8.91
CA GLN A 75 -7.08 -10.00 -9.34
C GLN A 75 -7.67 -11.37 -9.69
N ARG A 76 -8.52 -11.91 -8.81
CA ARG A 76 -9.15 -13.22 -9.02
C ARG A 76 -10.14 -13.18 -10.18
N THR A 77 -10.95 -12.13 -10.28
CA THR A 77 -11.94 -11.98 -11.33
C THR A 77 -11.30 -11.81 -12.70
N LEU A 78 -10.26 -10.97 -12.83
CA LEU A 78 -9.55 -10.76 -14.08
C LEU A 78 -8.81 -12.03 -14.52
N ALA A 79 -8.15 -12.72 -13.59
CA ALA A 79 -7.48 -13.98 -13.88
C ALA A 79 -8.47 -15.03 -14.37
N ALA A 80 -9.65 -15.13 -13.75
CA ALA A 80 -10.70 -16.07 -14.15
C ALA A 80 -11.36 -15.69 -15.49
N ALA A 81 -11.57 -14.41 -15.76
CA ALA A 81 -12.28 -13.94 -16.95
C ALA A 81 -11.39 -13.85 -18.20
N SER A 82 -10.10 -13.55 -18.04
CA SER A 82 -9.22 -13.16 -19.16
C SER A 82 -7.80 -13.74 -19.09
N GLY A 83 -7.47 -14.48 -18.03
CA GLY A 83 -6.09 -14.93 -17.78
C GLY A 83 -5.13 -13.78 -17.45
N MET A 84 -5.62 -12.55 -17.31
CA MET A 84 -4.82 -11.37 -17.02
C MET A 84 -4.69 -11.15 -15.51
N GLY A 85 -3.52 -10.67 -15.10
CA GLY A 85 -3.30 -10.17 -13.74
C GLY A 85 -3.75 -8.72 -13.60
N ASN A 86 -4.07 -8.34 -12.37
CA ASN A 86 -4.24 -6.95 -11.96
C ASN A 86 -2.89 -6.38 -11.53
N GLU A 87 -2.43 -5.30 -12.14
CA GLU A 87 -1.16 -4.69 -11.77
C GLU A 87 -1.32 -3.66 -10.66
N GLU A 88 -2.47 -2.99 -10.58
CA GLU A 88 -2.75 -1.94 -9.61
C GLU A 88 -4.25 -1.60 -9.58
N VAL A 89 -4.74 -1.11 -8.44
CA VAL A 89 -6.10 -0.58 -8.30
C VAL A 89 -6.03 0.82 -7.75
N LEU A 90 -6.74 1.73 -8.40
CA LEU A 90 -7.03 3.05 -7.86
C LEU A 90 -8.49 3.04 -7.36
N VAL A 91 -8.68 3.26 -6.07
CA VAL A 91 -10.00 3.47 -5.46
C VAL A 91 -10.11 4.95 -5.10
N SER A 92 -11.09 5.64 -5.66
CA SER A 92 -11.33 7.06 -5.39
C SER A 92 -12.76 7.27 -4.89
N GLY A 93 -12.94 8.10 -3.88
CA GLY A 93 -14.25 8.46 -3.35
C GLY A 93 -14.19 9.69 -2.46
N GLY A 94 -15.05 10.69 -2.74
CA GLY A 94 -15.00 11.98 -2.05
C GLY A 94 -13.62 12.60 -2.11
N ASP A 95 -13.09 12.98 -0.95
CA ASP A 95 -11.80 13.66 -0.81
C ASP A 95 -10.61 12.70 -0.63
N HIS A 96 -10.82 11.40 -0.89
CA HIS A 96 -9.80 10.37 -0.71
C HIS A 96 -9.56 9.56 -1.97
N ALA A 97 -8.29 9.24 -2.22
CA ALA A 97 -7.91 8.23 -3.19
C ALA A 97 -6.83 7.29 -2.62
N LEU A 98 -6.94 6.02 -2.97
CA LEU A 98 -6.06 4.94 -2.53
C LEU A 98 -5.53 4.22 -3.75
N LEU A 99 -4.21 4.18 -3.90
CA LEU A 99 -3.53 3.39 -4.91
C LEU A 99 -2.97 2.12 -4.27
N VAL A 100 -3.44 0.97 -4.70
CA VAL A 100 -2.98 -0.34 -4.26
C VAL A 100 -2.20 -1.02 -5.36
N LEU A 101 -0.98 -1.46 -5.07
CA LEU A 101 -0.13 -2.16 -6.03
C LEU A 101 0.70 -3.27 -5.35
N PRO A 102 1.10 -4.31 -6.09
CA PRO A 102 2.11 -5.26 -5.65
C PRO A 102 3.45 -4.57 -5.37
N PHE A 103 4.02 -4.86 -4.21
CA PHE A 103 5.34 -4.41 -3.81
C PHE A 103 6.13 -5.56 -3.20
N ARG A 104 7.02 -6.16 -3.99
CA ARG A 104 7.76 -7.38 -3.62
C ARG A 104 6.81 -8.50 -3.19
N ALA A 105 6.95 -9.02 -1.97
CA ALA A 105 6.07 -10.04 -1.40
C ALA A 105 4.79 -9.48 -0.74
N PHE A 106 4.60 -8.16 -0.78
CA PHE A 106 3.56 -7.40 -0.09
C PHE A 106 2.64 -6.67 -1.06
N LEU A 107 1.59 -6.06 -0.52
CA LEU A 107 0.85 -4.99 -1.19
C LEU A 107 1.23 -3.66 -0.56
N LEU A 108 1.44 -2.64 -1.39
CA LEU A 108 1.57 -1.26 -0.94
C LEU A 108 0.28 -0.53 -1.24
N CYS A 109 -0.28 0.13 -0.23
CA CYS A 109 -1.40 1.04 -0.37
C CYS A 109 -0.92 2.46 -0.06
N ALA A 110 -1.02 3.36 -1.04
CA ALA A 110 -0.71 4.78 -0.88
C ALA A 110 -1.99 5.59 -0.80
N HIS A 111 -2.13 6.36 0.27
CA HIS A 111 -3.18 7.37 0.42
C HIS A 111 -2.74 8.66 -0.25
N ILE A 112 -3.54 9.12 -1.19
CA ILE A 112 -3.21 10.21 -2.11
C ILE A 112 -4.39 11.16 -2.23
N HIS A 113 -4.12 12.38 -2.68
CA HIS A 113 -5.20 13.32 -3.00
C HIS A 113 -5.94 12.88 -4.26
N PRO A 114 -7.28 12.98 -4.34
CA PRO A 114 -8.05 12.58 -5.53
C PRO A 114 -7.66 13.35 -6.79
N ASP A 115 -7.22 14.61 -6.68
CA ASP A 115 -6.77 15.41 -7.83
C ASP A 115 -5.32 15.12 -8.27
N THR A 116 -4.72 14.05 -7.76
CA THR A 116 -3.33 13.73 -8.09
C THR A 116 -3.22 13.15 -9.49
N HIS A 117 -2.84 13.98 -10.46
CA HIS A 117 -2.42 13.53 -11.79
C HIS A 117 -1.01 12.95 -11.75
N GLY A 118 -0.76 11.90 -12.54
CA GLY A 118 0.59 11.30 -12.71
C GLY A 118 1.08 10.45 -11.53
N ILE A 119 0.23 10.16 -10.54
CA ILE A 119 0.63 9.39 -9.34
C ILE A 119 1.11 7.97 -9.68
N ARG A 120 0.48 7.31 -10.67
CA ARG A 120 0.88 5.98 -11.13
C ARG A 120 2.33 6.01 -11.62
N ASP A 121 2.70 7.02 -12.41
CA ASP A 121 4.06 7.16 -12.95
C ASP A 121 5.08 7.51 -11.86
N ALA A 122 4.70 8.33 -10.88
CA ALA A 122 5.57 8.65 -9.74
C ALA A 122 5.84 7.42 -8.86
N VAL A 123 4.81 6.63 -8.55
CA VAL A 123 4.92 5.41 -7.76
C VAL A 123 5.69 4.32 -8.51
N ARG A 124 5.50 4.20 -9.83
CA ARG A 124 6.28 3.29 -10.68
C ARG A 124 7.77 3.66 -10.70
N ARG A 125 8.11 4.93 -10.90
CA ARG A 125 9.51 5.40 -10.86
C ARG A 125 10.19 5.08 -9.53
N TYR A 126 9.50 5.32 -8.42
CA TYR A 126 10.01 4.96 -7.10
C TYR A 126 10.18 3.44 -6.92
N ARG A 127 9.22 2.64 -7.38
CA ARG A 127 9.25 1.17 -7.31
C ARG A 127 10.46 0.58 -8.03
N TRP A 128 10.88 1.17 -9.15
CA TRP A 128 11.97 0.66 -10.00
C TRP A 128 13.31 1.37 -9.79
N GLY A 129 13.39 2.35 -8.89
CA GLY A 129 14.63 3.07 -8.60
C GLY A 129 15.05 4.04 -9.72
N GLU A 130 14.09 4.55 -10.49
CA GLU A 130 14.32 5.55 -11.55
C GLU A 130 14.16 7.00 -11.04
N GLY A 131 14.27 7.22 -9.73
CA GLY A 131 14.05 8.50 -9.06
C GLY A 131 15.25 9.00 -8.29
#